data_AF-A0A952Q2K1-F1
#
_entry.id   AF-A0A952Q2K1-F1
#
_cell.length_a   1.000
_cell.length_b   1.000
_cell.length_c   1.000
_cell.angle_alpha   90.00
_cell.angle_beta   90.00
_cell.angle_gamma   90.00
#
_symmetry.space_group_name_H-M   'P 1'
#
loop_
_entity.id
_entity.type
_entity.pdbx_description
1 polymer ?
#
loop_
_entity_poly.entity_id
_entity_poly.type
_entity_poly.pdbx_seq_one_letter_code
_entity_poly.pdbx_strand_id
1 'polypeptide(L)'
;MRTQTPDQPIRSRASTATHSQPETATPSHLVDWIVFFIVLGVSVVTLAALWPSLSVGSVLAQDSKISWYFVRAAGLTAYALLGASTVWGLFLTSRIIADWSPGPMSMLFHASASWLAVVLSIAHAALLLLDKYYQYKITDLIVPFVGPYRPLAVGIGVIAAWLTIAITISFSLRKVIGQKAWRWLHYASYVTFALVTAHGILAGTDSENLGTRIMYVSMSVAVLALLLRRATSGRGQRRN
;
A
#
# COMPACT_ATOMS: atom_id res chain seq x y z
N MET A 1 -38.98 -61.80 44.44
CA MET A 1 -39.06 -62.18 43.02
C MET A 1 -38.96 -60.92 42.18
N ARG A 2 -37.81 -60.66 41.56
CA ARG A 2 -37.53 -59.47 40.75
C ARG A 2 -37.48 -59.94 39.30
N THR A 3 -38.49 -59.59 38.50
CA THR A 3 -38.59 -59.97 37.10
C THR A 3 -37.64 -59.12 36.27
N GLN A 4 -36.69 -59.79 35.61
CA GLN A 4 -35.82 -59.23 34.57
C GLN A 4 -36.63 -59.00 33.30
N THR A 5 -36.45 -57.85 32.66
CA THR A 5 -36.89 -57.57 31.28
C THR A 5 -35.67 -57.47 30.35
N PRO A 6 -35.81 -57.83 29.06
CA PRO A 6 -34.73 -58.36 28.24
C PRO A 6 -33.97 -57.30 27.43
N ASP A 7 -32.74 -57.67 27.09
CA ASP A 7 -31.79 -56.98 26.20
C ASP A 7 -32.43 -56.41 24.92
N GLN A 8 -32.11 -55.15 24.64
CA GLN A 8 -32.39 -54.51 23.36
C GLN A 8 -31.24 -54.76 22.37
N PRO A 9 -31.52 -55.12 21.12
CA PRO A 9 -30.49 -55.40 20.13
C PRO A 9 -29.77 -54.13 19.65
N ILE A 10 -28.45 -54.24 19.60
CA ILE A 10 -27.50 -53.27 19.06
C ILE A 10 -27.88 -52.92 17.61
N ARG A 11 -28.39 -51.71 17.37
CA ARG A 11 -28.53 -51.18 16.01
C ARG A 11 -27.15 -50.80 15.48
N SER A 12 -26.61 -51.58 14.55
CA SER A 12 -25.47 -51.19 13.73
C SER A 12 -25.87 -50.01 12.83
N ARG A 13 -25.38 -48.82 13.16
CA ARG A 13 -25.35 -47.72 12.20
C ARG A 13 -24.24 -48.01 11.22
N ALA A 14 -24.62 -48.45 10.02
CA ALA A 14 -23.73 -48.45 8.87
C ALA A 14 -23.17 -47.03 8.70
N SER A 15 -21.87 -46.89 8.93
CA SER A 15 -21.11 -45.70 8.61
C SER A 15 -21.02 -45.62 7.09
N THR A 16 -21.89 -44.83 6.46
CA THR A 16 -21.69 -44.40 5.09
C THR A 16 -20.47 -43.49 5.08
N ALA A 17 -19.30 -44.07 4.87
CA ALA A 17 -18.07 -43.33 4.62
C ALA A 17 -18.24 -42.59 3.29
N THR A 18 -18.66 -41.33 3.37
CA THR A 18 -18.62 -40.40 2.24
C THR A 18 -17.14 -40.22 1.89
N HIS A 19 -16.70 -40.88 0.82
CA HIS A 19 -15.35 -40.76 0.29
C HIS A 19 -15.18 -39.33 -0.25
N SER A 20 -14.70 -38.40 0.59
CA SER A 20 -14.30 -37.07 0.14
C SER A 20 -13.03 -37.23 -0.67
N GLN A 21 -13.18 -37.22 -1.99
CA GLN A 21 -12.08 -37.08 -2.94
C GLN A 21 -11.20 -35.89 -2.51
N PRO A 22 -9.88 -36.02 -2.45
CA PRO A 22 -9.01 -34.88 -2.20
C PRO A 22 -9.14 -33.93 -3.39
N GLU A 23 -9.79 -32.78 -3.20
CA GLU A 23 -9.72 -31.68 -4.15
C GLU A 23 -8.23 -31.36 -4.35
N THR A 24 -7.69 -31.75 -5.50
CA THR A 24 -6.36 -31.34 -5.93
C THR A 24 -6.42 -29.82 -6.06
N ALA A 25 -5.91 -29.12 -5.07
CA ALA A 25 -5.82 -27.67 -5.05
C ALA A 25 -4.91 -27.22 -6.21
N THR A 26 -5.49 -27.01 -7.39
CA THR A 26 -4.85 -26.20 -8.42
C THR A 26 -4.71 -24.80 -7.83
N PRO A 27 -3.55 -24.13 -7.98
CA PRO A 27 -3.34 -22.80 -7.42
C PRO A 27 -4.17 -21.79 -8.23
N SER A 28 -5.46 -21.70 -7.93
CA SER A 28 -6.48 -20.92 -8.66
C SER A 28 -6.15 -19.43 -8.80
N HIS A 29 -5.23 -18.92 -7.99
CA HIS A 29 -4.83 -17.52 -8.00
C HIS A 29 -3.55 -17.25 -8.78
N LEU A 30 -2.83 -18.29 -9.23
CA LEU A 30 -1.63 -18.09 -10.05
C LEU A 30 -2.01 -17.50 -11.42
N VAL A 31 -3.08 -18.03 -12.01
CA VAL A 31 -3.65 -17.52 -13.26
C VAL A 31 -4.13 -16.08 -13.07
N ASP A 32 -4.80 -15.77 -11.96
CA ASP A 32 -5.23 -14.40 -11.64
C ASP A 32 -4.05 -13.42 -11.57
N TRP A 33 -2.93 -13.81 -10.93
CA TRP A 33 -1.73 -12.97 -10.84
C TRP A 33 -1.04 -12.79 -12.18
N ILE A 34 -0.93 -13.86 -12.95
CA ILE A 34 -0.35 -13.81 -14.30
C ILE A 34 -1.19 -12.88 -15.17
N VAL A 35 -2.51 -13.00 -15.16
CA VAL A 35 -3.43 -12.12 -15.88
C VAL A 35 -3.31 -10.68 -15.39
N PHE A 36 -3.26 -10.44 -14.07
CA PHE A 36 -3.09 -9.09 -13.51
C PHE A 36 -1.79 -8.43 -13.98
N PHE A 37 -0.65 -9.12 -13.89
CA PHE A 37 0.64 -8.56 -14.32
C PHE A 37 0.75 -8.43 -15.83
N ILE A 38 0.13 -9.33 -16.61
CA ILE A 38 0.03 -9.20 -18.07
C ILE A 38 -0.83 -7.99 -18.43
N VAL A 39 -2.02 -7.84 -17.84
CA VAL A 39 -2.90 -6.68 -18.10
C VAL A 39 -2.23 -5.39 -17.67
N LEU A 40 -1.63 -5.33 -16.47
CA LEU A 40 -0.87 -4.18 -16.01
C LEU A 40 0.30 -3.87 -16.95
N GLY A 41 1.06 -4.88 -17.37
CA GLY A 41 2.16 -4.74 -18.32
C GLY A 41 1.69 -4.23 -19.68
N VAL A 42 0.62 -4.80 -20.24
CA VAL A 42 0.01 -4.38 -21.51
C VAL A 42 -0.56 -2.97 -21.39
N SER A 43 -1.22 -2.62 -20.29
CA SER A 43 -1.71 -1.26 -20.04
C SER A 43 -0.57 -0.25 -19.93
N VAL A 44 0.54 -0.61 -19.26
CA VAL A 44 1.75 0.23 -19.19
C VAL A 44 2.41 0.37 -20.56
N VAL A 45 2.54 -0.72 -21.32
CA VAL A 45 3.14 -0.71 -22.66
C VAL A 45 2.28 0.06 -23.65
N THR A 46 0.95 -0.11 -23.62
CA THR A 46 0.03 0.64 -24.48
C THR A 46 0.01 2.13 -24.11
N LEU A 47 -0.03 2.49 -22.82
CA LEU A 47 0.11 3.88 -22.39
C LEU A 47 1.46 4.48 -22.80
N ALA A 48 2.57 3.74 -22.66
CA ALA A 48 3.90 4.17 -23.10
C ALA A 48 4.00 4.31 -24.63
N ALA A 49 3.35 3.43 -25.40
CA ALA A 49 3.30 3.48 -26.86
C ALA A 49 2.40 4.61 -27.39
N LEU A 50 1.33 4.95 -26.64
CA LEU A 50 0.43 6.05 -26.96
C LEU A 50 0.95 7.41 -26.45
N TRP A 51 1.89 7.42 -25.51
CA TRP A 51 2.49 8.63 -24.93
C TRP A 51 3.01 9.64 -25.97
N PRO A 52 3.70 9.24 -27.05
CA PRO A 52 4.13 10.17 -28.10
C PRO A 52 2.95 10.76 -28.90
N SER A 53 1.84 10.02 -29.01
CA SER A 53 0.66 10.38 -29.80
C SER A 53 -0.31 11.30 -29.06
N LEU A 54 -0.24 11.32 -27.73
CA LEU A 54 -1.16 12.09 -26.88
C LEU A 54 -0.82 13.59 -26.82
N SER A 55 0.33 14.05 -27.33
CA SER A 55 0.82 15.44 -27.24
C SER A 55 0.88 16.05 -25.83
N VAL A 56 0.43 15.34 -24.79
CA VAL A 56 0.48 15.75 -23.40
C VAL A 56 1.94 15.93 -22.96
N GLY A 57 2.84 15.02 -23.35
CA GLY A 57 4.27 15.16 -23.06
C GLY A 57 4.87 16.42 -23.68
N SER A 58 4.52 16.77 -24.92
CA SER A 58 5.03 17.98 -25.58
C SER A 58 4.41 19.27 -25.04
N VAL A 59 3.16 19.25 -24.57
CA VAL A 59 2.53 20.39 -23.90
C VAL A 59 3.13 20.62 -22.51
N LEU A 60 3.28 19.56 -21.69
CA LEU A 60 3.91 19.63 -20.37
C LEU A 60 5.40 19.99 -20.46
N ALA A 61 6.07 19.57 -21.53
CA ALA A 61 7.46 19.92 -21.80
C ALA A 61 7.63 21.28 -22.49
N GLN A 62 6.59 21.93 -23.02
CA GLN A 62 6.73 23.25 -23.63
C GLN A 62 6.92 24.34 -22.57
N ASP A 63 6.15 24.29 -21.47
CA ASP A 63 6.27 25.22 -20.35
C ASP A 63 6.82 24.52 -19.09
N SER A 64 8.04 24.91 -18.69
CA SER A 64 8.71 24.38 -17.50
C SER A 64 7.94 24.66 -16.20
N LYS A 65 7.06 25.67 -16.19
CA LYS A 65 6.23 25.97 -15.02
C LYS A 65 5.13 24.92 -14.84
N ILE A 66 4.53 24.44 -15.93
CA ILE A 66 3.42 23.49 -15.88
C ILE A 66 3.90 22.14 -15.33
N SER A 67 4.97 21.58 -15.90
CA SER A 67 5.58 20.34 -15.40
C SER A 67 5.97 20.44 -13.92
N TRP A 68 6.54 21.57 -13.51
CA TRP A 68 6.87 21.84 -12.11
C TRP A 68 5.64 21.84 -11.18
N TYR A 69 4.53 22.46 -11.56
CA TYR A 69 3.29 22.42 -10.78
C TYR A 69 2.73 20.99 -10.69
N PHE A 70 2.76 20.21 -11.79
CA PHE A 70 2.28 18.84 -11.79
C PHE A 70 3.13 17.90 -10.92
N VAL A 71 4.47 18.01 -10.96
CA VAL A 71 5.37 17.25 -10.08
C VAL A 71 5.01 17.49 -8.62
N ARG A 72 4.83 18.76 -8.22
CA ARG A 72 4.51 19.15 -6.84
C ARG A 72 3.11 18.69 -6.43
N ALA A 73 2.11 18.93 -7.27
CA ALA A 73 0.73 18.50 -7.01
C ALA A 73 0.65 16.98 -6.85
N ALA A 74 1.24 16.20 -7.76
CA ALA A 74 1.29 14.75 -7.67
C ALA A 74 1.95 14.27 -6.38
N GLY A 75 3.09 14.87 -6.00
CA GLY A 75 3.81 14.53 -4.76
C GLY A 75 3.01 14.82 -3.49
N LEU A 76 2.42 16.02 -3.37
CA LEU A 76 1.62 16.41 -2.20
C LEU A 76 0.33 15.60 -2.10
N THR A 77 -0.36 15.34 -3.22
CA THR A 77 -1.56 14.51 -3.22
C THR A 77 -1.24 13.05 -2.90
N ALA A 78 -0.14 12.50 -3.43
CA ALA A 78 0.34 11.16 -3.06
C ALA A 78 0.64 11.07 -1.56
N TYR A 79 1.31 12.08 -0.98
CA TYR A 79 1.54 12.17 0.46
C TYR A 79 0.24 12.14 1.26
N ALA A 80 -0.72 12.99 0.91
CA ALA A 80 -1.99 13.09 1.61
C ALA A 80 -2.75 11.77 1.60
N LEU A 81 -2.80 11.09 0.45
CA LEU A 81 -3.46 9.79 0.30
C LEU A 81 -2.72 8.68 1.05
N LEU A 82 -1.38 8.67 1.04
CA LEU A 82 -0.59 7.72 1.81
C LEU A 82 -0.81 7.90 3.32
N GLY A 83 -0.80 9.15 3.79
CA GLY A 83 -1.11 9.50 5.18
C GLY A 83 -2.52 9.09 5.59
N ALA A 84 -3.52 9.43 4.77
CA ALA A 84 -4.91 9.04 4.99
C ALA A 84 -5.07 7.51 5.02
N SER A 85 -4.45 6.79 4.08
CA SER A 85 -4.44 5.32 4.07
C SER A 85 -3.82 4.72 5.33
N THR A 86 -2.69 5.29 5.79
CA THR A 86 -1.97 4.84 7.00
C THR A 86 -2.80 5.05 8.26
N VAL A 87 -3.41 6.24 8.41
CA VAL A 87 -4.32 6.57 9.52
C VAL A 87 -5.55 5.64 9.49
N TRP A 88 -6.12 5.42 8.31
CA TRP A 88 -7.28 4.52 8.16
C TRP A 88 -6.94 3.06 8.49
N GLY A 89 -5.78 2.56 8.05
CA GLY A 89 -5.27 1.23 8.43
C GLY A 89 -5.10 1.07 9.94
N LEU A 90 -4.69 2.13 10.63
CA LEU A 90 -4.61 2.17 12.09
C LEU A 90 -6.01 2.16 12.74
N PHE A 91 -7.00 2.88 12.21
CA PHE A 91 -8.38 2.81 12.69
C PHE A 91 -8.97 1.39 12.56
N LEU A 92 -8.72 0.71 11.43
CA LEU A 92 -9.17 -0.67 11.19
C LEU A 92 -8.59 -1.64 12.23
N THR A 93 -7.29 -1.54 12.49
CA THR A 93 -6.60 -2.46 13.41
C THR A 93 -6.86 -2.16 14.88
N SER A 94 -7.23 -0.94 15.23
CA SER A 94 -7.56 -0.53 16.61
C SER A 94 -9.05 -0.63 16.96
N ARG A 95 -9.89 -1.09 16.02
CA ARG A 95 -11.35 -1.22 16.16
C ARG A 95 -12.09 0.06 16.57
N ILE A 96 -11.48 1.23 16.39
CA ILE A 96 -12.09 2.54 16.72
C ILE A 96 -13.37 2.79 15.93
N ILE A 97 -13.41 2.29 14.69
CA ILE A 97 -14.50 2.51 13.76
C ILE A 97 -15.40 1.28 13.59
N ALA A 98 -15.19 0.23 14.39
CA ALA A 98 -15.86 -1.06 14.22
C ALA A 98 -17.38 -0.96 14.39
N ASP A 99 -17.85 -0.03 15.22
CA ASP A 99 -19.27 0.10 15.57
C ASP A 99 -20.08 0.87 14.52
N TRP A 100 -19.44 1.65 13.66
CA TRP A 100 -20.13 2.53 12.69
C TRP A 100 -19.66 2.37 11.23
N SER A 101 -18.54 1.69 10.97
CA SER A 101 -18.02 1.47 9.62
C SER A 101 -17.96 -0.02 9.29
N PRO A 102 -18.75 -0.50 8.31
CA PRO A 102 -18.70 -1.90 7.88
C PRO A 102 -17.30 -2.29 7.36
N GLY A 103 -16.78 -3.42 7.82
CA GLY A 103 -15.44 -3.91 7.47
C GLY A 103 -15.09 -3.83 5.97
N PRO A 104 -15.96 -4.29 5.04
CA PRO A 104 -15.69 -4.21 3.60
C PRO A 104 -15.54 -2.78 3.07
N MET A 105 -16.42 -1.86 3.48
CA MET A 105 -16.38 -0.46 3.07
C MET A 105 -15.13 0.24 3.61
N SER A 106 -14.81 -0.07 4.85
CA SER A 106 -13.62 0.41 5.53
C SER A 106 -12.32 -0.07 4.86
N MET A 107 -12.27 -1.32 4.40
CA MET A 107 -11.17 -1.85 3.60
C MET A 107 -11.10 -1.22 2.20
N LEU A 108 -12.25 -0.91 1.59
CA LEU A 108 -12.30 -0.21 0.31
C LEU A 108 -11.66 1.18 0.41
N PHE A 109 -11.94 1.96 1.45
CA PHE A 109 -11.30 3.27 1.66
C PHE A 109 -9.78 3.16 1.77
N HIS A 110 -9.28 2.22 2.59
CA HIS A 110 -7.84 1.95 2.71
C HIS A 110 -7.22 1.55 1.37
N ALA A 111 -7.84 0.62 0.65
CA ALA A 111 -7.33 0.12 -0.62
C ALA A 111 -7.32 1.21 -1.70
N SER A 112 -8.42 1.95 -1.86
CA SER A 112 -8.52 3.02 -2.85
C SER A 112 -7.52 4.14 -2.60
N ALA A 113 -7.39 4.59 -1.34
CA ALA A 113 -6.40 5.61 -0.99
C ALA A 113 -4.95 5.12 -1.23
N SER A 114 -4.67 3.85 -0.90
CA SER A 114 -3.35 3.25 -1.14
C SER A 114 -3.01 3.17 -2.63
N TRP A 115 -3.94 2.70 -3.45
CA TRP A 115 -3.71 2.58 -4.89
C TRP A 115 -3.54 3.94 -5.56
N LEU A 116 -4.34 4.94 -5.19
CA LEU A 116 -4.17 6.30 -5.70
C LEU A 116 -2.83 6.91 -5.26
N ALA A 117 -2.40 6.68 -4.02
CA ALA A 117 -1.08 7.12 -3.54
C ALA A 117 0.07 6.49 -4.34
N VAL A 118 -0.02 5.20 -4.67
CA VAL A 118 0.97 4.50 -5.51
C VAL A 118 0.99 5.05 -6.94
N VAL A 119 -0.18 5.23 -7.56
CA VAL A 119 -0.26 5.77 -8.92
C VAL A 119 0.30 7.18 -8.99
N LEU A 120 -0.04 8.03 -8.01
CA LEU A 120 0.46 9.40 -7.97
C LEU A 120 1.94 9.50 -7.59
N SER A 121 2.48 8.57 -6.79
CA SER A 121 3.92 8.54 -6.51
C SER A 121 4.73 8.12 -7.74
N ILE A 122 4.21 7.15 -8.53
CA ILE A 122 4.79 6.79 -9.83
C ILE A 122 4.73 8.00 -10.77
N ALA A 123 3.59 8.69 -10.85
CA ALA A 123 3.43 9.88 -11.67
C ALA A 123 4.39 10.99 -11.22
N HIS A 124 4.51 11.26 -9.91
CA HIS A 124 5.44 12.22 -9.34
C HIS A 124 6.89 11.92 -9.77
N ALA A 125 7.35 10.68 -9.63
CA ALA A 125 8.69 10.28 -10.04
C ALA A 125 8.89 10.40 -11.56
N ALA A 126 7.93 9.93 -12.37
CA ALA A 126 8.00 9.98 -13.83
C ALA A 126 8.03 11.42 -14.36
N LEU A 127 7.28 12.33 -13.75
CA LEU A 127 7.25 13.74 -14.12
C LEU A 127 8.61 14.44 -13.89
N LEU A 128 9.47 13.95 -12.99
CA LEU A 128 10.82 14.48 -12.81
C LEU A 128 11.70 14.33 -14.06
N LEU A 129 11.42 13.32 -14.91
CA LEU A 129 12.14 13.14 -16.18
C LEU A 129 11.81 14.23 -17.21
N LEU A 130 10.74 15.01 -16.98
CA LEU A 130 10.36 16.16 -17.80
C LEU A 130 10.95 17.48 -17.27
N ASP A 131 11.66 17.44 -16.15
CA ASP A 131 12.27 18.62 -15.53
C ASP A 131 13.46 19.14 -16.36
N LYS A 132 13.34 20.39 -16.83
CA LYS A 132 14.39 21.04 -17.63
C LYS A 132 15.50 21.69 -16.80
N TYR A 133 15.29 21.88 -15.50
CA TYR A 133 16.22 22.55 -14.61
C TYR A 133 17.24 21.58 -14.02
N TYR A 134 16.78 20.46 -13.47
CA TYR A 134 17.66 19.46 -12.83
C TYR A 134 18.00 18.25 -13.74
N GLN A 135 17.33 18.08 -14.89
CA GLN A 135 17.63 17.05 -15.90
C GLN A 135 17.84 15.63 -15.32
N TYR A 136 16.80 15.09 -14.68
CA TYR A 136 16.83 13.75 -14.13
C TYR A 136 16.94 12.66 -15.21
N LYS A 137 17.67 11.60 -14.88
CA LYS A 137 17.76 10.36 -15.66
C LYS A 137 17.02 9.24 -14.94
N ILE A 138 16.65 8.18 -15.68
CA ILE A 138 16.01 6.98 -15.10
C ILE A 138 16.84 6.42 -13.93
N THR A 139 18.17 6.46 -14.02
CA THR A 139 19.08 6.02 -12.96
C THR A 139 18.84 6.74 -11.63
N ASP A 140 18.49 8.02 -11.68
CA ASP A 140 18.30 8.87 -10.51
C ASP A 140 17.00 8.55 -9.76
N LEU A 141 16.05 7.89 -10.44
CA LEU A 141 14.77 7.46 -9.88
C LEU A 141 14.87 6.08 -9.21
N ILE A 142 15.86 5.25 -9.60
CA ILE A 142 15.99 3.86 -9.12
C ILE A 142 17.17 3.67 -8.17
N VAL A 143 18.26 4.43 -8.31
CA VAL A 143 19.43 4.37 -7.43
C VAL A 143 19.33 5.53 -6.43
N PRO A 144 19.32 5.27 -5.12
CA PRO A 144 19.26 6.35 -4.14
C PRO A 144 20.56 7.16 -4.14
N PHE A 145 20.45 8.46 -3.84
CA PHE A 145 21.57 9.39 -3.59
C PHE A 145 22.42 9.81 -4.80
N VAL A 146 22.09 9.40 -6.02
CA VAL A 146 22.87 9.77 -7.23
C VAL A 146 22.31 10.97 -7.99
N GLY A 147 21.10 11.42 -7.64
CA GLY A 147 20.39 12.47 -8.36
C GLY A 147 21.00 13.88 -8.19
N PRO A 148 20.73 14.78 -9.14
CA PRO A 148 21.36 16.11 -9.22
C PRO A 148 20.86 17.13 -8.19
N TYR A 149 19.69 16.90 -7.59
CA TYR A 149 19.07 17.81 -6.62
C TYR A 149 18.99 17.15 -5.24
N ARG A 150 19.57 17.80 -4.22
CA ARG A 150 19.53 17.37 -2.81
C ARG A 150 19.60 15.84 -2.64
N PRO A 151 20.72 15.20 -3.05
CA PRO A 151 20.80 13.75 -3.23
C PRO A 151 20.38 12.96 -1.99
N LEU A 152 20.73 13.43 -0.78
CA LEU A 152 20.30 12.81 0.47
C LEU A 152 18.77 12.80 0.64
N ALA A 153 18.12 13.94 0.42
CA ALA A 153 16.66 14.07 0.55
C ALA A 153 15.92 13.26 -0.52
N VAL A 154 16.38 13.31 -1.77
CA VAL A 154 15.79 12.56 -2.88
C VAL A 154 16.04 11.06 -2.73
N GLY A 155 17.23 10.65 -2.31
CA GLY A 155 17.55 9.24 -2.08
C GLY A 155 16.70 8.58 -0.99
N ILE A 156 16.31 9.32 0.05
CA ILE A 156 15.31 8.85 1.03
C ILE A 156 13.97 8.56 0.33
N GLY A 157 13.55 9.42 -0.61
CA GLY A 157 12.35 9.22 -1.43
C GLY A 157 12.44 7.97 -2.30
N VAL A 158 13.60 7.72 -2.93
CA VAL A 158 13.86 6.51 -3.73
C VAL A 158 13.76 5.25 -2.86
N ILE A 159 14.35 5.26 -1.66
CA ILE A 159 14.22 4.13 -0.70
C ILE A 159 12.75 3.92 -0.33
N ALA A 160 12.01 5.00 -0.05
CA ALA A 160 10.59 4.91 0.28
C ALA A 160 9.74 4.39 -0.90
N ALA A 161 10.08 4.75 -2.13
CA ALA A 161 9.44 4.22 -3.34
C ALA A 161 9.65 2.71 -3.47
N TRP A 162 10.88 2.22 -3.25
CA TRP A 162 11.17 0.79 -3.24
C TRP A 162 10.40 0.03 -2.15
N LEU A 163 10.34 0.57 -0.94
CA LEU A 163 9.53 -0.02 0.14
C LEU A 163 8.05 -0.04 -0.23
N THR A 164 7.52 1.04 -0.81
CA THR A 164 6.14 1.12 -1.28
C THR A 164 5.84 0.02 -2.31
N ILE A 165 6.72 -0.18 -3.30
CA ILE A 165 6.60 -1.24 -4.30
C ILE A 165 6.61 -2.63 -3.62
N ALA A 166 7.55 -2.87 -2.71
CA ALA A 166 7.65 -4.13 -1.99
C ALA A 166 6.40 -4.43 -1.16
N ILE A 167 5.85 -3.43 -0.46
CA ILE A 167 4.62 -3.57 0.33
C ILE A 167 3.42 -3.85 -0.59
N THR A 168 3.27 -3.12 -1.70
CA THR A 168 2.17 -3.32 -2.65
C THR A 168 2.21 -4.73 -3.26
N ILE A 169 3.37 -5.19 -3.74
CA ILE A 169 3.53 -6.54 -4.29
C ILE A 169 3.31 -7.61 -3.21
N SER A 170 3.69 -7.34 -1.95
CA SER A 170 3.52 -8.31 -0.87
C SER A 170 2.06 -8.73 -0.66
N PHE A 171 1.10 -7.83 -0.93
CA PHE A 171 -0.32 -8.15 -0.84
C PHE A 171 -0.70 -9.29 -1.78
N SER A 172 -0.12 -9.28 -2.97
CA SER A 172 -0.33 -10.31 -3.98
C SER A 172 0.24 -11.65 -3.57
N LEU A 173 1.43 -11.61 -2.98
CA LEU A 173 2.19 -12.77 -2.56
C LEU A 173 1.76 -13.31 -1.19
N ARG A 174 0.78 -12.69 -0.51
CA ARG A 174 0.37 -13.05 0.87
C ARG A 174 0.00 -14.52 1.05
N LYS A 175 -0.53 -15.17 0.02
CA LYS A 175 -0.90 -16.60 0.04
C LYS A 175 0.32 -17.52 -0.03
N VAL A 176 1.41 -17.04 -0.63
CA VAL A 176 2.69 -17.76 -0.78
C VAL A 176 3.58 -17.56 0.46
N ILE A 177 3.78 -16.32 0.89
CA ILE A 177 4.67 -16.00 2.02
C ILE A 177 4.02 -16.22 3.39
N GLY A 178 2.71 -16.43 3.43
CA GLY A 178 1.92 -16.61 4.64
C GLY A 178 1.57 -15.32 5.37
N GLN A 179 0.50 -15.38 6.17
CA GLN A 179 -0.08 -14.20 6.85
C GLN A 179 0.88 -13.52 7.82
N LYS A 180 1.76 -14.28 8.50
CA LYS A 180 2.72 -13.73 9.45
C LYS A 180 3.78 -12.88 8.75
N ALA A 181 4.41 -13.40 7.69
CA ALA A 181 5.44 -12.67 6.95
C ALA A 181 4.84 -11.44 6.24
N TRP A 182 3.66 -11.60 5.63
CA TRP A 182 2.93 -10.49 5.02
C TRP A 182 2.65 -9.36 6.02
N ARG A 183 2.21 -9.66 7.24
CA ARG A 183 1.99 -8.63 8.28
C ARG A 183 3.27 -7.90 8.66
N TRP A 184 4.39 -8.60 8.80
CA TRP A 184 5.69 -7.98 9.09
C TRP A 184 6.14 -7.05 7.98
N LEU A 185 6.01 -7.47 6.71
CA LEU A 185 6.28 -6.61 5.56
C LEU A 185 5.33 -5.41 5.55
N HIS A 186 4.05 -5.62 5.83
CA HIS A 186 3.08 -4.53 5.84
C HIS A 186 3.35 -3.52 6.97
N TYR A 187 3.98 -3.89 8.09
CA TYR A 187 4.44 -2.93 9.10
C TYR A 187 5.57 -2.01 8.62
N ALA A 188 6.30 -2.37 7.55
CA ALA A 188 7.23 -1.46 6.90
C ALA A 188 6.52 -0.22 6.30
N SER A 189 5.20 -0.23 6.17
CA SER A 189 4.41 0.96 5.78
C SER A 189 4.60 2.13 6.74
N TYR A 190 4.80 1.88 8.04
CA TYR A 190 5.05 2.95 9.01
C TYR A 190 6.43 3.60 8.79
N VAL A 191 7.44 2.79 8.48
CA VAL A 191 8.77 3.29 8.10
C VAL A 191 8.69 4.05 6.78
N THR A 192 7.96 3.50 5.81
CA THR A 192 7.73 4.15 4.50
C THR A 192 7.08 5.52 4.68
N PHE A 193 6.04 5.64 5.50
CA PHE A 193 5.40 6.92 5.80
C PHE A 193 6.37 7.93 6.42
N ALA A 194 7.23 7.49 7.36
CA ALA A 194 8.24 8.36 7.95
C ALA A 194 9.29 8.83 6.92
N LEU A 195 9.75 7.92 6.04
CA LEU A 195 10.70 8.27 4.99
C LEU A 195 10.09 9.20 3.94
N VAL A 196 8.84 8.97 3.51
CA VAL A 196 8.12 9.86 2.59
C VAL A 196 7.92 11.25 3.24
N THR A 197 7.61 11.31 4.53
CA THR A 197 7.50 12.58 5.27
C THR A 197 8.85 13.30 5.32
N ALA A 198 9.93 12.60 5.64
CA ALA A 198 11.28 13.15 5.65
C ALA A 198 11.70 13.65 4.26
N HIS A 199 11.45 12.86 3.21
CA HIS A 199 11.67 13.25 1.82
C HIS A 199 10.92 14.54 1.46
N GLY A 200 9.62 14.62 1.76
CA GLY A 200 8.79 15.79 1.49
C GLY A 200 9.31 17.06 2.20
N ILE A 201 9.70 16.93 3.48
CA ILE A 201 10.25 18.05 4.26
C ILE A 201 11.61 18.51 3.73
N LEU A 202 12.51 17.57 3.43
CA LEU A 202 13.90 17.87 3.09
C LEU A 202 14.09 18.26 1.61
N ALA A 203 13.29 17.71 0.70
CA ALA A 203 13.40 17.97 -0.74
C ALA A 203 12.44 19.07 -1.23
N GLY A 204 11.22 19.10 -0.68
CA GLY A 204 10.15 19.96 -1.17
C GLY A 204 10.22 21.39 -0.64
N THR A 205 10.26 22.38 -1.54
CA THR A 205 10.15 23.80 -1.15
C THR A 205 8.73 24.19 -0.73
N ASP A 206 7.72 23.36 -1.03
CA ASP A 206 6.35 23.51 -0.46
C ASP A 206 6.34 23.41 1.06
N SER A 207 7.38 22.84 1.67
CA SER A 207 7.55 22.77 3.12
C SER A 207 7.69 24.14 3.78
N GLU A 208 7.87 25.22 3.03
CA GLU A 208 7.81 26.60 3.53
C GLU A 208 6.36 27.10 3.69
N ASN A 209 5.41 26.49 2.97
CA ASN A 209 4.00 26.83 3.06
C ASN A 209 3.37 26.29 4.35
N LEU A 210 2.60 27.14 5.04
CA LEU A 210 1.91 26.79 6.28
C LEU A 210 0.94 25.60 6.12
N GLY A 211 0.17 25.55 5.02
CA GLY A 211 -0.77 24.47 4.75
C GLY A 211 -0.08 23.11 4.64
N THR A 212 1.03 23.05 3.91
CA THR A 212 1.84 21.83 3.79
C THR A 212 2.42 21.38 5.13
N ARG A 213 2.91 22.33 5.95
CA ARG A 213 3.41 22.03 7.30
C ARG A 213 2.32 21.45 8.20
N ILE A 214 1.12 22.05 8.19
CA ILE A 214 -0.03 21.56 8.95
C ILE A 214 -0.38 20.14 8.51
N MET A 215 -0.38 19.86 7.21
CA MET A 215 -0.61 18.51 6.68
C MET A 215 0.42 17.50 7.20
N TYR A 216 1.72 17.81 7.12
CA TYR A 216 2.78 16.92 7.61
C TYR A 216 2.68 16.66 9.11
N VAL A 217 2.48 17.72 9.91
CA VAL A 217 2.38 17.61 11.37
C VAL A 217 1.13 16.84 11.78
N SER A 218 -0.04 17.20 11.24
CA SER A 218 -1.30 16.54 11.60
C SER A 218 -1.30 15.04 11.28
N MET A 219 -0.83 14.65 10.09
CA MET A 219 -0.74 13.24 9.69
C MET A 219 0.27 12.49 10.58
N SER A 220 1.43 13.08 10.84
CA SER A 220 2.46 12.46 11.70
C SER A 220 1.98 12.28 13.15
N VAL A 221 1.31 13.30 13.71
CA VAL A 221 0.73 13.24 15.06
C VAL A 221 -0.37 12.19 15.12
N ALA A 222 -1.26 12.13 14.12
CA ALA A 222 -2.33 11.12 14.07
C ALA A 222 -1.75 9.70 14.03
N VAL A 223 -0.78 9.45 13.16
CA VAL A 223 -0.10 8.14 13.07
C VAL A 223 0.59 7.78 14.39
N LEU A 224 1.36 8.72 14.98
CA LEU A 224 2.05 8.49 16.24
C LEU A 224 1.07 8.21 17.39
N ALA A 225 0.01 9.01 17.53
CA ALA A 225 -0.99 8.84 18.58
C ALA A 225 -1.69 7.47 18.47
N LEU A 226 -2.06 7.06 17.26
CA LEU A 226 -2.70 5.76 17.02
C LEU A 226 -1.74 4.58 17.23
N LEU A 227 -0.47 4.72 16.86
CA LEU A 227 0.56 3.70 17.14
C LEU A 227 0.81 3.56 18.64
N LEU A 228 0.91 4.67 19.38
CA LEU A 228 1.08 4.65 20.84
C LEU A 228 -0.11 3.99 21.53
N ARG A 229 -1.34 4.35 21.13
CA ARG A 229 -2.56 3.70 21.62
C ARG A 229 -2.55 2.19 21.35
N ARG A 230 -2.14 1.78 20.15
CA ARG A 230 -2.03 0.34 19.81
C ARG A 230 -1.03 -0.38 20.71
N ALA A 231 0.12 0.24 20.98
CA ALA A 231 1.17 -0.35 21.82
C ALA A 231 0.74 -0.49 23.30
N THR A 232 -0.16 0.37 23.80
CA THR A 232 -0.70 0.26 25.16
C THR A 232 -1.85 -0.75 25.25
N SER A 233 -2.78 -0.76 24.29
CA SER A 233 -3.91 -1.72 24.27
C SER A 233 -3.46 -3.18 24.14
N GLY A 234 -2.40 -3.46 23.37
CA GLY A 234 -1.87 -4.83 23.21
C GLY A 234 -1.23 -5.43 24.48
N ARG A 235 -0.83 -4.60 25.44
CA ARG A 235 -0.25 -5.05 26.73
C ARG A 235 -1.31 -5.42 27.76
N GLY A 236 -2.48 -4.78 27.73
CA GLY A 236 -3.59 -5.07 28.64
C GLY A 236 -4.21 -6.44 28.42
N GLN A 237 -4.30 -6.89 27.17
CA GLN A 237 -4.95 -8.16 26.82
C GLN A 237 -4.07 -9.41 27.02
N ARG A 238 -2.77 -9.23 27.31
CA ARG A 238 -1.84 -10.34 27.67
C ARG A 238 -1.68 -10.53 29.17
N ARG A 239 -2.20 -9.62 30.00
CA ARG A 239 -2.10 -9.65 31.47
C ARG A 239 -3.38 -10.14 32.16
N ASN A 240 -4.42 -10.44 31.39
CA ASN A 240 -5.64 -11.12 31.81
C ASN A 240 -5.67 -12.52 31.18
#